data_AF-A0A090QY90-F1
#
_entry.id   AF-A0A090QY90-F1
#
_cell.length_a   1.000
_cell.length_b   1.000
_cell.length_c   1.000
_cell.angle_alpha   90.00
_cell.angle_beta   90.00
_cell.angle_gamma   90.00
#
_symmetry.space_group_name_H-M   'P 1'
#
loop_
_entity.id
_entity.type
_entity.pdbx_description
1 polymer ?
#
loop_
_entity_poly.entity_id
_entity_poly.type
_entity_poly.pdbx_seq_one_letter_code
_entity_poly.pdbx_strand_id
1 'polypeptide(L)'
;MSATGRIHSFETCGTVDGPGIRFIVFMQGCLMRCQYCHNRDTWDLHDGKEVTVDELIKEATAYRHFMNASGGGVTASGGEA
;
A
#
# COMPACT_ATOMS: atom_id res chain seq x y z
N MET A 1 4.80 -22.09 -4.12
CA MET A 1 4.01 -21.05 -4.80
C MET A 1 4.27 -19.74 -4.08
N SER A 2 4.52 -18.65 -4.79
CA SER A 2 4.62 -17.32 -4.19
C SER A 2 3.22 -16.88 -3.74
N ALA A 3 3.10 -16.25 -2.58
CA ALA A 3 1.84 -15.72 -2.09
C ALA A 3 1.42 -14.51 -2.94
N THR A 4 0.14 -14.45 -3.34
CA THR A 4 -0.46 -13.27 -3.99
C THR A 4 -1.20 -12.43 -2.95
N GLY A 5 -1.24 -11.12 -3.18
CA GLY A 5 -2.02 -10.15 -2.41
C GLY A 5 -2.89 -9.31 -3.32
N ARG A 6 -4.01 -8.79 -2.81
CA ARG A 6 -4.92 -7.89 -3.53
C ARG A 6 -4.74 -6.47 -3.05
N ILE A 7 -4.40 -5.57 -3.96
CA ILE A 7 -4.15 -4.16 -3.65
C ILE A 7 -5.14 -3.27 -4.40
N HIS A 8 -5.54 -2.18 -3.76
CA HIS A 8 -6.25 -1.08 -4.40
C HIS A 8 -5.29 -0.27 -5.27
N SER A 9 -4.19 0.18 -4.66
CA SER A 9 -3.19 1.03 -5.30
C SER A 9 -1.86 1.01 -4.53
N PHE A 10 -0.86 1.71 -5.06
CA PHE A 10 0.32 2.09 -4.31
C PHE A 10 0.66 3.56 -4.57
N GLU A 11 1.30 4.21 -3.61
CA GLU A 11 1.80 5.57 -3.69
C GLU A 11 3.31 5.58 -3.45
N THR A 12 4.06 6.31 -4.27
CA THR A 12 5.53 6.17 -4.34
C THR A 12 6.29 7.15 -3.44
N CYS A 13 5.65 8.22 -2.98
CA CYS A 13 6.31 9.31 -2.24
C CYS A 13 5.41 9.91 -1.15
N GLY A 14 4.69 9.08 -0.41
CA GLY A 14 3.85 9.55 0.68
C GLY A 14 4.69 10.16 1.81
N THR A 15 4.27 11.32 2.32
CA THR A 15 5.01 12.09 3.33
C THR A 15 4.28 12.18 4.68
N VAL A 16 3.07 11.61 4.76
CA VAL A 16 2.19 11.71 5.93
C VAL A 16 1.75 10.34 6.48
N ASP A 17 2.29 9.25 5.93
CA ASP A 17 1.90 7.87 6.24
C ASP A 17 2.95 7.11 7.05
N GLY A 18 3.72 7.85 7.84
CA GLY A 18 4.79 7.38 8.71
C GLY A 18 6.07 8.23 8.61
N PRO A 19 7.18 7.78 9.21
CA PRO A 19 8.45 8.49 9.15
C PRO A 19 9.00 8.57 7.72
N GLY A 20 9.52 9.74 7.34
CA GLY A 20 10.19 9.98 6.05
C GLY A 20 9.28 9.86 4.82
N ILE A 21 9.88 9.70 3.64
CA ILE A 21 9.19 9.42 2.39
C ILE A 21 8.92 7.93 2.28
N ARG A 22 7.68 7.57 1.95
CA ARG A 22 7.24 6.17 1.98
C ARG A 22 6.65 5.69 0.67
N PHE A 23 6.98 4.47 0.31
CA PHE A 23 6.23 3.68 -0.67
C PHE A 23 5.08 3.00 0.06
N ILE A 24 3.85 3.42 -0.20
CA ILE A 24 2.66 2.94 0.50
C ILE A 24 1.94 1.94 -0.41
N VAL A 25 1.63 0.77 0.10
CA VAL A 25 0.76 -0.20 -0.56
C VAL A 25 -0.59 -0.15 0.13
N PHE A 26 -1.64 0.26 -0.60
CA PHE A 26 -3.01 0.25 -0.11
C PHE A 26 -3.64 -1.09 -0.46
N MET A 27 -3.80 -1.95 0.54
CA MET A 27 -4.43 -3.26 0.42
C MET A 27 -5.93 -3.11 0.13
N GLN A 28 -6.48 -4.04 -0.65
CA GLN A 28 -7.89 -4.10 -0.96
C GLN A 28 -8.64 -4.99 0.04
N GLY A 29 -9.82 -4.54 0.44
CA GLY A 29 -10.71 -5.19 1.39
C GLY A 29 -10.73 -4.47 2.73
N CYS A 30 -11.92 -4.20 3.29
CA CYS A 30 -12.06 -3.70 4.65
C CYS A 30 -13.32 -4.29 5.27
N LEU A 31 -13.28 -4.84 6.48
CA LEU A 31 -14.49 -5.31 7.19
C LEU A 31 -15.18 -4.22 8.02
N MET A 32 -14.49 -3.10 8.28
CA MET A 32 -15.07 -1.95 8.96
C MET A 32 -15.85 -1.03 8.02
N ARG A 33 -16.79 -0.26 8.57
CA ARG A 33 -17.65 0.67 7.82
C ARG A 33 -17.66 2.05 8.49
N CYS A 34 -16.47 2.60 8.72
CA CYS A 34 -16.31 3.90 9.40
C CYS A 34 -17.08 5.00 8.65
N GLN A 35 -17.83 5.83 9.39
CA GLN A 35 -18.66 6.89 8.81
C GLN A 35 -17.84 7.95 8.02
N TYR A 36 -16.58 8.12 8.40
CA TYR A 36 -15.62 9.06 7.81
C TYR A 36 -14.46 8.34 7.11
N CYS A 37 -14.69 7.11 6.61
CA CYS A 37 -13.67 6.40 5.85
C CYS A 37 -13.26 7.20 4.61
N HIS A 38 -11.97 7.48 4.48
CA HIS A 38 -11.43 8.23 3.34
C HIS A 38 -11.30 7.34 2.09
N ASN A 39 -11.12 6.03 2.29
CA ASN A 39 -10.91 5.03 1.24
C ASN A 39 -12.07 4.01 1.23
N ARG A 40 -13.29 4.46 0.90
CA ARG A 40 -14.48 3.59 0.88
C ARG A 40 -14.46 2.57 -0.26
N ASP A 41 -13.73 2.88 -1.31
CA ASP A 41 -13.41 2.02 -2.44
C ASP A 41 -12.57 0.79 -2.03
N THR A 42 -11.82 0.85 -0.93
CA THR A 42 -11.09 -0.33 -0.43
C THR A 42 -11.99 -1.34 0.29
N TRP A 43 -13.29 -1.09 0.47
CA TRP A 43 -14.15 -1.96 1.28
C TRP A 43 -14.48 -3.31 0.64
N ASP A 44 -14.57 -3.37 -0.69
CA ASP A 44 -14.89 -4.61 -1.38
C ASP A 44 -13.72 -5.60 -1.27
N LEU A 45 -13.99 -6.80 -0.77
CA LEU A 45 -12.99 -7.87 -0.62
C LEU A 45 -12.58 -8.48 -1.97
N HIS A 46 -13.38 -8.25 -3.01
CA HIS A 46 -13.29 -8.91 -4.32
C HIS A 46 -12.90 -7.99 -5.47
N ASP A 47 -12.62 -6.71 -5.21
CA ASP A 47 -12.11 -5.75 -6.22
C ASP A 47 -10.57 -5.61 -6.22
N GLY A 48 -9.97 -4.65 -6.90
CA GLY A 48 -8.53 -4.39 -6.87
C GLY A 48 -7.70 -5.39 -7.70
N LYS A 49 -6.38 -5.21 -7.66
CA LYS A 49 -5.41 -5.94 -8.47
C LYS A 49 -4.68 -7.00 -7.67
N GLU A 50 -4.63 -8.22 -8.20
CA GLU A 50 -3.74 -9.27 -7.70
C GLU A 50 -2.29 -8.96 -8.09
N VAL A 51 -1.41 -9.00 -7.09
CA VAL A 51 0.02 -8.75 -7.24
C VAL A 51 0.81 -9.73 -6.40
N THR A 52 2.05 -9.99 -6.80
CA THR A 52 3.04 -10.73 -6.03
C THR A 52 3.95 -9.79 -5.24
N VAL A 53 4.63 -10.32 -4.23
CA VAL A 53 5.65 -9.57 -3.49
C VAL A 53 6.78 -9.11 -4.42
N ASP A 54 7.20 -9.95 -5.37
CA ASP A 54 8.30 -9.63 -6.29
C ASP A 54 7.97 -8.43 -7.18
N GLU A 55 6.72 -8.32 -7.64
CA GLU A 55 6.25 -7.16 -8.42
C GLU A 55 6.27 -5.89 -7.58
N LEU A 56 5.79 -5.92 -6.33
CA LEU A 56 5.80 -4.76 -5.44
C LEU A 56 7.22 -4.32 -5.06
N ILE A 57 8.11 -5.28 -4.78
CA ILE A 57 9.51 -4.98 -4.47
C ILE A 57 10.19 -4.34 -5.67
N LYS A 58 9.94 -4.82 -6.89
CA LYS A 58 10.48 -4.23 -8.10
C LYS A 58 10.10 -2.75 -8.23
N GLU A 59 8.84 -2.40 -7.99
CA GLU A 59 8.37 -1.01 -8.01
C GLU A 59 8.98 -0.18 -6.86
N ALA A 60 8.91 -0.67 -5.63
CA ALA A 60 9.41 0.05 -4.45
C ALA A 60 10.92 0.34 -4.50
N THR A 61 11.70 -0.56 -5.09
CA THR A 61 13.17 -0.43 -5.14
C THR A 61 13.62 0.77 -6.00
N ALA A 62 12.82 1.20 -6.98
CA ALA A 62 13.09 2.39 -7.77
C ALA A 62 13.15 3.67 -6.91
N TYR A 63 12.48 3.67 -5.75
CA TYR A 63 12.38 4.82 -4.82
C TYR A 63 13.31 4.70 -3.61
N ARG A 64 14.21 3.70 -3.58
CA ARG A 64 15.11 3.44 -2.45
C ARG A 64 15.95 4.64 -2.04
N HIS A 65 16.38 5.47 -3.00
CA HIS A 65 17.17 6.66 -2.72
C HIS A 65 16.38 7.68 -1.88
N PHE A 66 15.11 7.90 -2.19
CA PHE A 66 14.26 8.82 -1.43
C PHE A 66 13.97 8.27 -0.03
N MET A 67 13.69 6.97 0.08
CA MET A 67 13.48 6.31 1.37
C MET A 67 14.73 6.43 2.26
N ASN A 68 15.92 6.13 1.74
CA ASN A 68 17.16 6.24 2.51
C ASN A 68 17.48 7.68 2.92
N ALA A 69 17.33 8.65 2.00
CA ALA A 69 17.64 10.04 2.26
C ALA A 69 16.73 10.70 3.31
N SER A 70 15.47 10.26 3.37
CA SER A 70 14.47 10.82 4.28
C SER A 70 14.32 10.04 5.59
N GLY A 71 15.03 8.92 5.76
CA GLY A 71 14.79 7.99 6.87
C GLY A 71 13.42 7.30 6.78
N GLY A 72 12.91 7.16 5.55
CA GLY A 72 11.61 6.59 5.22
C GLY A 72 11.62 5.08 5.02
N GLY A 73 10.67 4.57 4.22
CA GLY A 73 10.53 3.13 4.01
C GLY A 73 9.22 2.72 3.33
N VAL A 74 8.70 1.55 3.67
CA VAL A 74 7.45 1.01 3.08
C VAL A 74 6.33 1.04 4.12
N THR A 75 5.11 1.40 3.72
CA THR A 75 3.90 1.29 4.56
C THR A 75 2.91 0.32 3.92
N ALA A 76 2.37 -0.60 4.71
CA ALA A 76 1.15 -1.32 4.35
C ALA A 76 -0.05 -0.58 4.96
N SER A 77 -1.01 -0.19 4.13
CA SER A 77 -2.21 0.58 4.49
C SER A 77 -3.40 0.09 3.65
N GLY A 78 -4.43 0.91 3.46
CA GLY A 78 -5.60 0.61 2.62
C GLY A 78 -6.82 0.32 3.48
N GLY A 79 -7.33 -0.91 3.38
CA GLY A 79 -8.32 -1.47 4.31
C GLY A 79 -7.72 -2.58 5.20
N GLU A 80 -8.56 -3.50 5.65
CA GLU A 80 -8.17 -4.71 6.39
C GLU A 80 -9.26 -5.82 6.29
N ALA A 81 -8.86 -7.04 5.94
CA ALA A 81 -9.77 -8.16 5.63
C ALA A 81 -9.40 -9.46 6.35
#